data_AF-A0A975HU95-F1
#
_entry.id   AF-A0A975HU95-F1
#
_cell.length_a   1.000
_cell.length_b   1.000
_cell.length_c   1.000
_cell.angle_alpha   90.00
_cell.angle_beta   90.00
_cell.angle_gamma   90.00
#
_symmetry.space_group_name_H-M   'P 1'
#
loop_
_entity.id
_entity.type
_entity.pdbx_description
1 polymer ?
#
loop_
_entity_poly.entity_id
_entity_poly.type
_entity_poly.pdbx_seq_one_letter_code
_entity_poly.pdbx_strand_id
1 'polypeptide(L)'
;MTLHVFKPALLFVGFALVAAQAMAADGAQAAADFGCLNCHGAQAHSAPKFRSLADSAARRGDPAQALQHWLDEMHEKDAVHTHVMVSDEAAKAVLQWVAQGMK
;
A
#
# COMPACT_ATOMS: atom_id res chain seq x y z
N MET A 1 33.24 -40.64 5.05
CA MET A 1 32.80 -39.36 5.64
C MET A 1 32.13 -38.56 4.54
N THR A 2 30.80 -38.59 4.49
CA THR A 2 29.99 -37.88 3.49
C THR A 2 29.27 -36.75 4.23
N LEU A 3 29.69 -35.51 3.99
CA LEU A 3 29.06 -34.31 4.55
C LEU A 3 27.75 -34.07 3.82
N HIS A 4 26.62 -34.16 4.54
CA HIS A 4 25.32 -33.73 4.04
C HIS A 4 25.31 -32.21 3.96
N VAL A 5 25.28 -31.68 2.73
CA VAL A 5 25.01 -30.27 2.43
C VAL A 5 23.59 -29.95 2.91
N PHE A 6 23.48 -29.31 4.07
CA PHE A 6 22.24 -28.72 4.55
C PHE A 6 21.85 -27.58 3.62
N LYS A 7 20.71 -27.72 2.94
CA LYS A 7 20.20 -26.80 1.92
C LYS A 7 19.46 -25.64 2.62
N PRO A 8 20.00 -24.40 2.68
CA PRO A 8 19.41 -23.31 3.45
C PRO A 8 18.41 -22.54 2.57
N ALA A 9 17.40 -23.22 2.02
CA ALA A 9 16.43 -22.58 1.13
C ALA A 9 15.15 -22.11 1.85
N LEU A 10 14.92 -22.57 3.09
CA LEU A 10 13.65 -22.37 3.80
C LEU A 10 13.59 -21.10 4.68
N LEU A 11 14.71 -20.44 4.95
CA LEU A 11 14.74 -19.29 5.87
C LEU A 11 14.36 -17.94 5.22
N PHE A 12 14.51 -17.79 3.90
CA PHE A 12 14.26 -16.50 3.23
C PHE A 12 12.76 -16.23 2.93
N VAL A 13 11.95 -17.27 2.73
CA VAL A 13 10.52 -17.12 2.40
C VAL A 13 9.71 -16.61 3.61
N GLY A 14 10.08 -17.02 4.83
CA GLY A 14 9.40 -16.56 6.04
C GLY A 14 9.59 -15.08 6.32
N PHE A 15 10.77 -14.53 5.99
CA PHE A 15 11.10 -13.14 6.30
C PHE A 15 10.36 -12.15 5.38
N ALA A 16 10.24 -12.47 4.08
CA ALA A 16 9.51 -11.64 3.12
C ALA A 16 8.01 -11.55 3.44
N LEU A 17 7.41 -12.64 3.92
CA LEU A 17 5.99 -12.67 4.27
C LEU A 17 5.70 -11.86 5.56
N VAL A 18 6.61 -11.86 6.53
CA VAL A 18 6.46 -11.06 7.76
C VAL A 18 6.63 -9.57 7.45
N ALA A 19 7.60 -9.21 6.62
CA ALA A 19 7.79 -7.82 6.20
C ALA A 19 6.57 -7.28 5.42
N ALA A 20 5.99 -8.07 4.51
CA ALA A 20 4.78 -7.68 3.79
C ALA A 20 3.59 -7.42 4.72
N GLN A 21 3.39 -8.28 5.73
CA GLN A 21 2.32 -8.12 6.72
C GLN A 21 2.52 -6.91 7.64
N ALA A 22 3.78 -6.60 8.01
CA ALA A 22 4.07 -5.41 8.79
C ALA A 22 3.75 -4.13 7.99
N MET A 23 4.18 -4.06 6.73
CA MET A 23 3.88 -2.92 5.86
C MET A 23 2.38 -2.77 5.56
N ALA A 24 1.65 -3.88 5.49
CA ALA A 24 0.20 -3.90 5.35
C ALA A 24 -0.52 -3.31 6.57
N ALA A 25 -0.11 -3.73 7.78
CA ALA A 25 -0.64 -3.20 9.03
C ALA A 25 -0.35 -1.70 9.18
N ASP A 26 0.85 -1.28 8.80
CA ASP A 26 1.27 0.13 8.82
C ASP A 26 0.44 0.98 7.85
N GLY A 27 0.17 0.50 6.63
CA GLY A 27 -0.62 1.22 5.64
C GLY A 27 -2.10 1.35 6.01
N ALA A 28 -2.72 0.28 6.53
CA ALA A 28 -4.11 0.33 6.99
C ALA A 28 -4.29 1.28 8.19
N GLN A 29 -3.36 1.25 9.14
CA GLN A 29 -3.37 2.14 10.30
C GLN A 29 -3.15 3.60 9.88
N ALA A 30 -2.17 3.87 9.02
CA ALA A 30 -1.93 5.20 8.48
C ALA A 30 -3.17 5.76 7.76
N ALA A 31 -3.89 4.93 7.01
CA ALA A 31 -5.12 5.35 6.34
C ALA A 31 -6.23 5.80 7.30
N ALA A 32 -6.27 5.20 8.51
CA ALA A 32 -7.18 5.60 9.57
C ALA A 32 -6.67 6.87 10.28
N ASP A 33 -5.39 6.91 10.66
CA ASP A 33 -4.79 8.01 11.44
C ASP A 33 -4.79 9.33 10.68
N PHE A 34 -4.52 9.30 9.36
CA PHE A 34 -4.57 10.48 8.50
C PHE A 34 -5.97 10.75 7.93
N GLY A 35 -6.99 9.97 8.32
CA GLY A 35 -8.38 10.21 7.93
C GLY A 35 -8.68 9.94 6.45
N CYS A 36 -7.84 9.18 5.73
CA CYS A 36 -8.05 8.84 4.31
C CYS A 36 -9.38 8.11 4.07
N LEU A 37 -9.80 7.30 5.05
CA LEU A 37 -11.06 6.54 5.01
C LEU A 37 -12.31 7.42 4.98
N ASN A 38 -12.23 8.67 5.42
CA ASN A 38 -13.36 9.61 5.40
C ASN A 38 -13.84 9.90 3.97
N CYS A 39 -12.91 9.89 3.01
CA CYS A 39 -13.21 10.15 1.60
C CYS A 39 -13.08 8.89 0.74
N HIS A 40 -12.18 7.96 1.05
CA HIS A 40 -11.89 6.78 0.22
C HIS A 40 -12.49 5.45 0.74
N GLY A 41 -13.20 5.48 1.87
CA GLY A 41 -13.80 4.31 2.50
C GLY A 41 -15.02 3.73 1.74
N ALA A 42 -15.70 2.75 2.36
CA ALA A 42 -16.83 2.05 1.73
C ALA A 42 -17.99 2.99 1.33
N GLN A 43 -18.18 4.06 2.09
CA GLN A 43 -19.21 5.08 1.90
C GLN A 43 -18.75 6.26 1.02
N ALA A 44 -17.60 6.16 0.35
CA ALA A 44 -17.14 7.21 -0.56
C ALA A 44 -18.16 7.49 -1.66
N HIS A 45 -18.42 8.78 -1.89
CA HIS A 45 -19.33 9.27 -2.93
C HIS A 45 -18.59 9.92 -4.10
N SER A 46 -17.66 10.84 -3.82
CA SER A 46 -16.98 11.68 -4.82
C SER A 46 -15.53 11.29 -5.08
N ALA A 47 -14.89 10.61 -4.13
CA ALA A 47 -13.52 10.10 -4.27
C ALA A 47 -13.52 8.61 -4.66
N PRO A 48 -12.49 8.13 -5.38
CA PRO A 48 -12.39 6.72 -5.73
C PRO A 48 -12.24 5.86 -4.47
N LYS A 49 -13.04 4.81 -4.35
CA LYS A 49 -12.94 3.87 -3.23
C LYS A 49 -11.58 3.18 -3.24
N PHE A 50 -10.97 2.94 -2.08
CA PHE A 50 -9.74 2.14 -2.01
C PHE A 50 -9.89 0.78 -2.69
N ARG A 51 -11.07 0.16 -2.61
CA ARG A 51 -11.36 -1.07 -3.36
C ARG A 51 -11.21 -0.91 -4.87
N SER A 52 -11.75 0.18 -5.43
CA SER A 52 -11.63 0.45 -6.87
C SER A 52 -10.19 0.75 -7.31
N LEU A 53 -9.39 1.39 -6.44
CA LEU A 53 -7.97 1.64 -6.67
C LEU A 53 -7.17 0.33 -6.64
N ALA A 54 -7.40 -0.51 -5.64
CA ALA A 54 -6.83 -1.86 -5.55
C ALA A 54 -7.13 -2.70 -6.80
N ASP A 55 -8.40 -2.74 -7.23
CA ASP A 55 -8.79 -3.47 -8.43
C ASP A 55 -8.13 -2.87 -9.70
N SER A 56 -7.91 -1.55 -9.74
CA SER A 56 -7.19 -0.86 -10.81
C SER A 56 -5.71 -1.25 -10.87
N ALA A 57 -5.01 -1.26 -9.72
CA ALA A 57 -3.62 -1.71 -9.64
C ALA A 57 -3.46 -3.18 -10.08
N ALA A 58 -4.36 -4.06 -9.64
CA ALA A 58 -4.36 -5.47 -10.04
C ALA A 58 -4.49 -5.65 -11.56
N ARG A 59 -5.31 -4.81 -12.24
CA ARG A 59 -5.46 -4.86 -13.71
C ARG A 59 -4.23 -4.34 -14.46
N ARG A 60 -3.51 -3.36 -13.91
CA ARG A 60 -2.31 -2.79 -14.54
C ARG A 60 -1.11 -3.73 -14.48
N GLY A 61 -1.06 -4.63 -13.48
CA GLY A 61 0.01 -5.62 -13.33
C GLY A 61 1.33 -5.05 -12.77
N ASP A 62 1.39 -3.73 -12.52
CA ASP A 62 2.53 -3.05 -11.89
C ASP A 62 2.07 -2.20 -10.70
N PRO A 63 2.11 -2.75 -9.47
CA PRO A 63 1.76 -2.04 -8.25
C PRO A 63 2.64 -0.83 -7.95
N ALA A 64 3.92 -0.86 -8.35
CA ALA A 64 4.86 0.21 -8.07
C ALA A 64 4.58 1.44 -8.96
N GLN A 65 4.27 1.21 -10.23
CA GLN A 65 3.83 2.28 -11.13
C GLN A 65 2.49 2.88 -10.68
N ALA A 66 1.53 2.05 -10.23
CA ALA A 66 0.26 2.55 -9.70
C ALA A 66 0.46 3.43 -8.46
N LEU A 67 1.34 3.02 -7.54
CA LEU A 67 1.68 3.79 -6.35
C LEU A 67 2.27 5.15 -6.71
N GLN A 68 3.29 5.20 -7.58
CA GLN A 68 3.92 6.45 -7.94
C GLN A 68 2.93 7.41 -8.60
N HIS A 69 2.13 6.89 -9.54
CA HIS A 69 1.10 7.68 -10.21
C HIS A 69 0.10 8.30 -9.23
N TRP A 70 -0.36 7.55 -8.22
CA TRP A 70 -1.29 8.09 -7.21
C TRP A 70 -0.65 9.10 -6.28
N LEU A 71 0.63 8.92 -5.95
CA LEU A 71 1.38 9.90 -5.16
C LEU A 71 1.48 11.23 -5.93
N ASP A 72 1.82 11.16 -7.23
CA ASP A 72 1.88 12.32 -8.10
C ASP A 72 0.49 13.00 -8.20
N GLU A 73 -0.59 12.22 -8.37
CA GLU A 73 -1.96 12.75 -8.37
C GLU A 73 -2.37 13.41 -7.05
N MET A 74 -1.88 12.92 -5.90
CA MET A 74 -2.13 13.55 -4.61
C MET A 74 -1.45 14.91 -4.51
N HIS A 75 -0.22 15.02 -5.00
CA HIS A 75 0.53 16.29 -5.06
C HIS A 75 -0.11 17.28 -6.04
N GLU A 76 -0.64 16.82 -7.17
CA GLU A 76 -1.38 17.66 -8.13
C GLU A 76 -2.74 18.14 -7.59
N LYS A 77 -3.36 17.37 -6.68
CA LYS A 77 -4.65 17.68 -6.05
C LYS A 77 -4.47 18.35 -4.68
N ASP A 78 -3.60 19.36 -4.64
CA ASP A 78 -3.26 20.13 -3.44
C ASP A 78 -4.45 20.89 -2.79
N ALA A 79 -5.57 21.04 -3.51
CA ALA A 79 -6.80 21.60 -2.96
C ALA A 79 -7.42 20.74 -1.83
N VAL A 80 -7.05 19.46 -1.72
CA VAL A 80 -7.51 18.58 -0.63
C VAL A 80 -6.56 18.70 0.55
N HIS A 81 -6.96 19.43 1.59
CA HIS A 81 -6.11 19.72 2.75
C HIS A 81 -5.41 18.48 3.33
N THR A 82 -6.12 17.34 3.46
CA THR A 82 -5.54 16.09 3.97
C THR A 82 -4.42 15.54 3.08
N HIS A 83 -4.48 15.72 1.75
CA HIS A 83 -3.41 15.28 0.84
C HIS A 83 -2.13 16.09 1.03
N VAL A 84 -2.25 17.37 1.41
CA VAL A 84 -1.11 18.26 1.65
C VAL A 84 -0.48 18.04 3.02
N MET A 85 -1.29 17.65 4.01
CA MET A 85 -0.83 17.48 5.40
C MET A 85 -0.15 16.14 5.67
N VAL A 86 -0.47 15.09 4.90
CA VAL A 86 0.15 13.78 5.05
C VAL A 86 1.56 13.80 4.47
N SER A 87 2.53 13.19 5.16
CA SER A 87 3.89 13.08 4.62
C SER A 87 3.93 12.09 3.46
N ASP A 88 4.91 12.23 2.57
CA ASP A 88 5.12 11.29 1.46
C ASP A 88 5.34 9.85 1.96
N GLU A 89 6.01 9.67 3.09
CA GLU A 89 6.25 8.35 3.68
C GLU A 89 4.93 7.69 4.11
N ALA A 90 4.08 8.43 4.81
CA ALA A 90 2.78 7.94 5.23
C ALA A 90 1.84 7.70 4.03
N ALA A 91 1.85 8.60 3.05
CA ALA A 91 1.09 8.43 1.81
C ALA A 91 1.54 7.17 1.05
N LYS A 92 2.86 6.95 0.91
CA LYS A 92 3.41 5.74 0.28
C LYS A 92 3.01 4.47 1.02
N ALA A 93 3.02 4.46 2.35
CA ALA A 93 2.57 3.30 3.14
C ALA A 93 1.10 2.95 2.84
N VAL A 94 0.20 3.95 2.82
CA VAL A 94 -1.21 3.76 2.47
C VAL A 94 -1.38 3.27 1.03
N LEU A 95 -0.73 3.93 0.07
CA LEU A 95 -0.84 3.60 -1.36
C LEU A 95 -0.27 2.22 -1.67
N GLN A 96 0.82 1.81 -1.00
CA GLN A 96 1.39 0.48 -1.11
C GLN A 96 0.41 -0.59 -0.60
N TRP A 97 -0.20 -0.37 0.57
CA TRP A 97 -1.23 -1.25 1.10
C TRP A 97 -2.42 -1.38 0.13
N VAL A 98 -2.89 -0.27 -0.46
CA VAL A 98 -3.94 -0.29 -1.48
C VAL A 98 -3.51 -1.05 -2.73
N ALA A 99 -2.30 -0.83 -3.25
CA ALA A 99 -1.78 -1.49 -4.45
C ALA A 99 -1.62 -3.01 -4.26
N GLN A 100 -1.38 -3.47 -3.04
CA GLN A 100 -1.34 -4.90 -2.65
C GLN A 100 -2.74 -5.52 -2.45
N GLY A 101 -3.78 -4.71 -2.64
CA GLY A 101 -5.17 -5.12 -2.57
C GLY A 101 -5.75 -5.03 -1.16
N MET A 102 -5.23 -4.13 -0.33
CA MET A 102 -5.62 -3.92 1.07
C MET A 102 -5.46 -5.19 1.91
N LYS A 103 -4.37 -5.93 1.68
CA LYS A 103 -3.97 -7.11 2.44
C LYS A 103 -2.77 -6.80 3.29
#